data_AF-A0A815Y174-F1
#
_entry.id   AF-A0A815Y174-F1
#
_cell.length_a   1.000
_cell.length_b   1.000
_cell.length_c   1.000
_cell.angle_alpha   90.00
_cell.angle_beta   90.00
_cell.angle_gamma   90.00
#
_symmetry.space_group_name_H-M   'P 1'
#
loop_
_entity.id
_entity.type
_entity.pdbx_description
1 polymer ?
#
loop_
_entity_poly.entity_id
_entity_poly.type
_entity_poly.pdbx_seq_one_letter_code
_entity_poly.pdbx_strand_id
1 'polypeptide(L)'
;MKFENRPLFTTTSLKTPEDIIICEKQESMYCGRHVLRAVSQRLDLFTDEYLKEVAVNLATLEHIYSHGESLCPKNYYFENTGEYNIDVLKASLLNIFNIDLIQINKLQQNTSPLHSLILSNIQFVQAFIIQQDYHYYCLRRFRLTHSYFFKIDSKNITYHERIEHDKILNYLDSLLQLGANIYITIEHMAQDEQYEISLINIEKALWPFPEAPADLEHLTILQEKK
;
A
#
# COMPACT_ATOMS: atom_id res chain seq x y z
N MET A 1 -22.40 2.35 -17.67
CA MET A 1 -22.32 1.19 -16.78
C MET A 1 -23.00 1.56 -15.47
N LYS A 2 -24.00 0.78 -15.03
CA LYS A 2 -24.68 1.00 -13.75
C LYS A 2 -23.78 0.42 -12.65
N PHE A 3 -23.32 1.24 -11.72
CA PHE A 3 -22.68 0.77 -10.50
C PHE A 3 -23.77 0.14 -9.63
N GLU A 4 -23.87 -1.18 -9.65
CA GLU A 4 -24.69 -1.90 -8.68
C GLU A 4 -24.04 -1.74 -7.31
N ASN A 5 -24.83 -1.23 -6.36
CA ASN A 5 -24.51 -1.15 -4.94
C ASN A 5 -24.06 -2.52 -4.44
N ARG A 6 -22.74 -2.74 -4.36
CA ARG A 6 -22.17 -3.86 -3.62
C ARG A 6 -22.30 -3.57 -2.12
N PRO A 7 -22.52 -4.61 -1.30
CA PRO A 7 -22.95 -4.43 0.07
C PRO A 7 -21.92 -3.61 0.86
N LEU A 8 -22.37 -2.46 1.36
CA LEU A 8 -21.83 -1.86 2.56
C LEU A 8 -21.71 -2.97 3.59
N PHE A 9 -20.50 -3.14 4.14
CA PHE A 9 -20.16 -4.08 5.20
C PHE A 9 -21.36 -4.29 6.14
N THR A 10 -21.97 -5.47 6.08
CA THR A 10 -23.04 -5.83 7.01
C THR A 10 -22.44 -5.81 8.41
N THR A 11 -23.07 -5.07 9.31
CA THR A 11 -22.69 -4.83 10.71
C THR A 11 -22.79 -6.11 11.56
N THR A 12 -22.05 -7.15 11.20
CA THR A 12 -21.82 -8.32 12.05
C THR A 12 -20.53 -8.08 12.82
N SER A 13 -20.69 -7.60 14.05
CA SER A 13 -19.68 -7.45 15.11
C SER A 13 -18.21 -7.39 14.66
N LEU A 14 -17.70 -6.19 14.37
CA LEU A 14 -16.26 -5.93 14.45
C LEU A 14 -15.85 -6.19 15.91
N LYS A 15 -15.08 -7.24 16.18
CA LYS A 15 -14.73 -7.65 17.55
C LYS A 15 -13.42 -7.03 18.01
N THR A 16 -12.56 -6.66 17.05
CA THR A 16 -11.30 -5.97 17.30
C THR A 16 -11.03 -4.93 16.22
N PRO A 17 -10.29 -3.88 16.53
CA PRO A 17 -9.87 -2.87 15.56
C PRO A 17 -9.11 -3.39 14.34
N GLU A 18 -8.38 -4.48 14.54
CA GLU A 18 -7.66 -5.21 13.50
C GLU A 18 -8.59 -5.80 12.43
N ASP A 19 -9.87 -6.03 12.75
CA ASP A 19 -10.88 -6.55 11.79
C ASP A 19 -11.25 -5.52 10.71
N ILE A 20 -10.80 -4.26 10.84
CA ILE A 20 -11.10 -3.18 9.90
C ILE A 20 -9.97 -3.00 8.87
N ILE A 21 -8.74 -3.42 9.20
CA ILE A 21 -7.61 -3.34 8.28
C ILE A 21 -7.83 -4.35 7.15
N ILE A 22 -7.82 -3.87 5.91
CA ILE A 22 -7.87 -4.75 4.74
C ILE A 22 -6.55 -5.52 4.65
N CYS A 23 -6.63 -6.79 5.03
CA CYS A 23 -5.59 -7.80 4.84
C CYS A 23 -6.24 -9.07 4.29
N GLU A 24 -6.12 -9.25 2.97
CA GLU A 24 -6.64 -10.46 2.34
C GLU A 24 -5.65 -11.61 2.51
N LYS A 25 -6.16 -12.78 2.89
CA LYS A 25 -5.36 -14.01 2.87
C LYS A 25 -4.97 -14.32 1.43
N GLN A 26 -3.68 -14.50 1.22
CA GLN A 26 -3.18 -14.97 -0.06
C GLN A 26 -3.38 -16.48 -0.16
N GLU A 27 -4.23 -16.91 -1.10
CA GLU A 27 -4.46 -18.34 -1.40
C GLU A 27 -3.55 -18.86 -2.54
N SER A 28 -2.89 -17.98 -3.31
CA SER A 28 -1.98 -18.33 -4.44
C SER A 28 -0.89 -17.25 -4.63
N MET A 29 -0.28 -17.02 -5.81
CA MET A 29 0.86 -16.09 -5.93
C MET A 29 0.50 -14.60 -6.14
N TYR A 30 -0.76 -14.19 -5.90
CA TYR A 30 -1.25 -12.80 -6.09
C TYR A 30 -0.76 -11.77 -5.05
N CYS A 31 0.46 -11.88 -4.55
CA CYS A 31 1.01 -10.96 -3.55
C CYS A 31 1.01 -9.49 -4.03
N GLY A 32 1.25 -9.25 -5.33
CA GLY A 32 1.19 -7.91 -5.92
C GLY A 32 -0.19 -7.24 -5.82
N ARG A 33 -1.27 -8.02 -6.00
CA ARG A 33 -2.64 -7.53 -5.82
C ARG A 33 -2.93 -7.22 -4.36
N HIS A 34 -2.57 -8.15 -3.47
CA HIS A 34 -2.87 -8.00 -2.05
C HIS A 34 -2.10 -6.84 -1.42
N VAL A 35 -0.83 -6.63 -1.80
CA VAL A 35 -0.08 -5.48 -1.31
C VAL A 35 -0.69 -4.15 -1.76
N LEU A 36 -1.17 -4.04 -2.99
CA LEU A 36 -1.82 -2.82 -3.48
C LEU A 36 -3.12 -2.52 -2.72
N ARG A 37 -3.94 -3.55 -2.46
CA ARG A 37 -5.16 -3.42 -1.66
C ARG A 37 -4.88 -3.09 -0.20
N ALA A 38 -3.82 -3.64 0.37
CA ALA A 38 -3.38 -3.32 1.72
C ALA A 38 -2.82 -1.89 1.82
N VAL A 39 -2.12 -1.42 0.80
CA VAL A 39 -1.62 -0.04 0.75
C VAL A 39 -2.77 0.96 0.61
N SER A 40 -3.68 0.70 -0.31
CA SER A 40 -4.81 1.59 -0.60
C SER A 40 -5.99 1.43 0.34
N GLN A 41 -6.07 0.33 1.09
CA GLN A 41 -7.25 -0.04 1.87
C GLN A 41 -8.53 -0.04 1.02
N ARG A 42 -8.44 -0.56 -0.21
CA ARG A 42 -9.54 -0.65 -1.18
C ARG A 42 -9.53 -1.99 -1.91
N LEU A 43 -10.57 -2.79 -1.71
CA LEU A 43 -10.73 -4.12 -2.33
C LEU A 43 -11.18 -4.05 -3.81
N ASP A 44 -11.84 -2.96 -4.18
CA ASP A 44 -12.53 -2.78 -5.46
C ASP A 44 -11.62 -2.29 -6.59
N LEU A 45 -10.48 -1.67 -6.26
CA LEU A 45 -9.65 -0.95 -7.24
C LEU A 45 -8.64 -1.85 -7.97
N PHE A 46 -7.99 -2.76 -7.24
CA PHE A 46 -6.93 -3.60 -7.80
C PHE A 46 -7.46 -5.01 -8.03
N THR A 47 -8.12 -5.24 -9.17
CA THR A 47 -8.54 -6.59 -9.59
C THR A 47 -7.48 -7.28 -10.44
N ASP A 48 -7.59 -8.59 -10.61
CA ASP A 48 -6.64 -9.35 -11.43
C ASP A 48 -6.75 -8.96 -12.91
N GLU A 49 -7.97 -8.70 -13.38
CA GLU A 49 -8.26 -8.22 -14.73
C GLU A 49 -7.57 -6.87 -14.98
N TYR A 50 -7.69 -5.95 -14.03
CA TYR A 50 -7.06 -4.63 -14.10
C TYR A 50 -5.52 -4.75 -14.13
N LEU A 51 -4.93 -5.53 -13.23
CA LEU A 51 -3.47 -5.68 -13.17
C LEU A 51 -2.90 -6.36 -14.42
N LYS A 52 -3.62 -7.34 -15.00
CA LYS A 52 -3.30 -7.94 -16.30
C LYS A 52 -3.33 -6.91 -17.43
N GLU A 53 -4.34 -6.05 -17.46
CA GLU A 53 -4.43 -4.97 -18.45
C GLU A 53 -3.24 -4.03 -18.35
N VAL A 54 -2.88 -3.60 -17.13
CA VAL A 54 -1.69 -2.77 -16.88
C VAL A 54 -0.41 -3.47 -17.37
N ALA A 55 -0.23 -4.75 -17.05
CA ALA A 55 0.93 -5.53 -17.49
C ALA A 55 1.03 -5.63 -19.02
N VAL A 56 -0.09 -5.86 -19.71
CA VAL A 56 -0.15 -5.90 -21.19
C VAL A 56 0.18 -4.54 -21.80
N ASN A 57 -0.33 -3.46 -21.21
CA ASN A 57 -0.05 -2.11 -21.67
C ASN A 57 1.44 -1.76 -21.53
N LEU A 58 2.06 -2.11 -20.39
CA LEU A 58 3.50 -1.92 -20.20
C LEU A 58 4.33 -2.70 -21.23
N ALA A 59 4.01 -3.98 -21.45
CA ALA A 59 4.68 -4.79 -22.46
C ALA A 59 4.54 -4.20 -23.88
N THR A 60 3.35 -3.67 -24.20
CA THR A 60 3.07 -3.03 -25.49
C THR A 60 3.90 -1.76 -25.67
N LEU A 61 3.96 -0.91 -24.63
CA LEU A 61 4.77 0.31 -24.67
C LEU A 61 6.25 -0.02 -24.83
N GLU A 62 6.78 -0.99 -24.08
CA GLU A 62 8.17 -1.40 -24.21
C GLU A 62 8.50 -1.92 -25.62
N HIS A 63 7.61 -2.72 -26.22
CA HIS A 63 7.77 -3.19 -27.59
C HIS A 63 7.80 -2.04 -28.61
N ILE A 64 6.95 -1.02 -28.44
CA ILE A 64 6.92 0.16 -29.30
C ILE A 64 8.22 0.97 -29.16
N TYR A 65 8.63 1.29 -27.92
CA TYR A 65 9.80 2.15 -27.68
C TYR A 65 11.14 1.46 -27.97
N SER A 66 11.18 0.13 -27.93
CA SER A 66 12.33 -0.66 -28.37
C SER A 66 12.41 -0.85 -29.88
N HIS A 67 11.55 -0.19 -30.67
CA HIS A 67 11.50 -0.34 -32.13
C HIS A 67 11.30 -1.80 -32.58
N GLY A 68 10.60 -2.61 -31.76
CA GLY A 68 10.38 -4.02 -32.02
C GLY A 68 11.58 -4.93 -31.71
N GLU A 69 12.69 -4.39 -31.20
CA GLU A 69 13.88 -5.16 -30.83
C GLU A 69 13.81 -5.74 -29.40
N SER A 70 12.86 -5.30 -28.56
CA SER A 70 12.74 -5.86 -27.21
C SER A 70 12.28 -7.31 -27.27
N LEU A 71 13.14 -8.17 -26.71
CA LEU A 71 12.87 -9.56 -26.39
C LEU A 71 12.10 -9.71 -25.07
N CYS A 72 11.61 -8.62 -24.46
CA CYS A 72 10.90 -8.67 -23.18
C CYS A 72 9.79 -9.73 -23.29
N PRO A 73 9.95 -10.88 -22.60
CA PRO A 73 9.01 -11.97 -22.74
C PRO A 73 7.63 -11.43 -22.38
N LYS A 74 6.57 -11.86 -23.08
CA LYS A 74 5.18 -11.52 -22.72
C LYS A 74 4.88 -11.70 -21.22
N ASN A 75 5.65 -12.55 -20.55
CA ASN A 75 5.49 -12.93 -19.16
C ASN A 75 6.34 -12.11 -18.17
N TYR A 76 7.15 -11.13 -18.61
CA TYR A 76 8.03 -10.35 -17.73
C TYR A 76 7.25 -9.50 -16.71
N TYR A 77 6.11 -8.95 -17.14
CA TYR A 77 5.23 -8.14 -16.29
C TYR A 77 4.22 -8.98 -15.50
N PHE A 78 3.95 -10.20 -15.96
CA PHE A 78 3.01 -11.11 -15.35
C PHE A 78 3.36 -12.56 -15.69
N GLU A 79 3.70 -13.36 -14.68
CA GLU A 79 3.78 -14.81 -14.86
C GLU A 79 2.37 -15.41 -14.74
N ASN A 80 2.09 -16.50 -15.47
CA ASN A 80 0.80 -17.22 -15.43
C ASN A 80 0.40 -17.73 -14.02
N THR A 81 1.26 -17.54 -13.02
CA THR A 81 1.07 -17.85 -11.60
C THR A 81 0.33 -16.77 -10.81
N GLY A 82 0.16 -15.55 -11.35
CA GLY A 82 -0.42 -14.44 -10.60
C GLY A 82 0.60 -13.42 -10.07
N GLU A 83 1.88 -13.59 -10.43
CA GLU A 83 2.98 -12.76 -9.96
C GLU A 83 3.13 -11.53 -10.86
N TYR A 84 3.00 -10.35 -10.25
CA TYR A 84 3.18 -9.07 -10.91
C TYR A 84 4.52 -8.46 -10.51
N ASN A 85 5.27 -7.96 -11.50
CA ASN A 85 6.50 -7.25 -11.20
C ASN A 85 6.21 -5.85 -10.60
N ILE A 86 7.26 -5.19 -10.10
CA ILE A 86 7.11 -3.89 -9.46
C ILE A 86 6.62 -2.79 -10.43
N ASP A 87 6.91 -2.90 -11.72
CA ASP A 87 6.51 -1.89 -12.70
C ASP A 87 4.99 -1.88 -12.89
N VAL A 88 4.34 -3.04 -12.80
CA VAL A 88 2.86 -3.13 -12.77
C VAL A 88 2.30 -2.43 -11.54
N LEU A 89 2.89 -2.65 -10.37
CA LEU A 89 2.47 -2.00 -9.12
C LEU A 89 2.64 -0.47 -9.20
N LYS A 90 3.78 -0.01 -9.72
CA LYS A 90 4.08 1.41 -9.99
C LYS A 90 3.05 2.04 -10.89
N ALA A 91 2.84 1.47 -12.07
CA ALA A 91 1.90 1.98 -13.05
C ALA A 91 0.47 2.00 -12.50
N SER A 92 0.10 0.98 -11.71
CA SER A 92 -1.23 0.89 -11.11
C SER A 92 -1.49 1.99 -10.07
N LEU A 93 -0.54 2.26 -9.18
CA LEU A 93 -0.66 3.36 -8.22
C LEU A 93 -0.63 4.74 -8.89
N LEU A 94 0.20 4.90 -9.93
CA LEU A 94 0.24 6.13 -10.71
C LEU A 94 -1.08 6.36 -11.45
N ASN A 95 -1.64 5.34 -12.09
CA ASN A 95 -2.86 5.47 -12.88
C ASN A 95 -4.10 5.73 -12.02
N ILE A 96 -4.21 5.08 -10.86
CA ILE A 96 -5.39 5.24 -9.98
C ILE A 96 -5.23 6.48 -9.11
N PHE A 97 -4.08 6.63 -8.45
CA PHE A 97 -3.88 7.62 -7.39
C PHE A 97 -3.00 8.80 -7.77
N ASN A 98 -2.37 8.78 -8.95
CA ASN A 98 -1.30 9.72 -9.32
C ASN A 98 -0.12 9.70 -8.32
N ILE A 99 0.16 8.52 -7.74
CA ILE A 99 1.22 8.33 -6.76
C ILE A 99 2.38 7.54 -7.38
N ASP A 100 3.59 8.06 -7.21
CA ASP A 100 4.81 7.37 -7.60
C ASP A 100 5.35 6.45 -6.48
N LEU A 101 6.04 5.36 -6.86
CA LEU A 101 6.78 4.51 -5.94
C LEU A 101 8.28 4.71 -6.11
N ILE A 102 8.89 5.30 -5.09
CA ILE A 102 10.33 5.58 -5.08
C ILE A 102 11.05 4.38 -4.43
N GLN A 103 12.06 3.82 -5.11
CA GLN A 103 12.87 2.72 -4.57
C GLN A 103 13.98 3.24 -3.64
N ILE A 104 14.10 2.67 -2.45
CA ILE A 104 15.07 3.11 -1.44
C ILE A 104 16.49 2.56 -1.72
N ASN A 105 16.62 1.32 -2.20
CA ASN A 105 17.91 0.63 -2.33
C ASN A 105 18.87 1.27 -3.34
N LYS A 106 18.36 1.97 -4.37
CA LYS A 106 19.19 2.71 -5.34
C LYS A 106 19.89 3.94 -4.74
N LEU A 107 19.65 4.23 -3.45
CA LEU A 107 20.08 5.46 -2.80
C LEU A 107 21.28 5.25 -1.84
N GLN A 108 21.67 4.00 -1.59
CA GLN A 108 22.70 3.65 -0.60
C GLN A 108 24.15 3.82 -1.10
N GLN A 109 24.38 4.08 -2.38
CA GLN A 109 25.76 4.05 -2.90
C GLN A 109 26.63 5.25 -2.54
N ASN A 110 26.10 6.38 -2.07
CA ASN A 110 26.87 7.46 -1.41
C ASN A 110 25.85 8.46 -0.85
N THR A 111 25.73 8.58 0.48
CA THR A 111 25.01 9.65 1.21
C THR A 111 24.00 10.44 0.39
N SER A 112 22.80 9.88 0.17
CA SER A 112 21.81 10.50 -0.72
C SER A 112 20.85 11.41 0.07
N PRO A 113 20.63 12.65 -0.39
CA PRO A 113 19.62 13.60 0.12
C PRO A 113 18.22 13.01 0.34
N LEU A 114 17.95 11.85 -0.24
CA LEU A 114 16.67 11.15 -0.19
C LEU A 114 16.47 10.33 1.11
N HIS A 115 17.52 9.86 1.79
CA HIS A 115 17.38 9.31 3.14
C HIS A 115 17.09 10.44 4.13
N SER A 116 17.74 11.59 3.96
CA SER A 116 17.37 12.84 4.63
C SER A 116 15.96 13.31 4.24
N LEU A 117 15.51 13.07 3.00
CA LEU A 117 14.14 13.35 2.55
C LEU A 117 13.15 12.46 3.28
N ILE A 118 13.38 11.14 3.35
CA ILE A 118 12.52 10.23 4.10
C ILE A 118 12.52 10.62 5.58
N LEU A 119 13.68 10.92 6.18
CA LEU A 119 13.79 11.40 7.57
C LEU A 119 12.99 12.69 7.81
N SER A 120 13.10 13.66 6.90
CA SER A 120 12.40 14.95 6.99
C SER A 120 10.92 14.86 6.61
N ASN A 121 10.51 13.79 5.91
CA ASN A 121 9.16 13.60 5.40
C ASN A 121 8.50 12.32 5.92
N ILE A 122 9.05 11.64 6.94
CA ILE A 122 8.51 10.38 7.46
C ILE A 122 7.07 10.55 7.93
N GLN A 123 6.75 11.76 8.39
CA GLN A 123 5.41 12.20 8.75
C GLN A 123 4.41 12.26 7.58
N PHE A 124 4.88 12.25 6.33
CA PHE A 124 4.07 12.20 5.11
C PHE A 124 4.06 10.81 4.45
N VAL A 125 4.93 9.90 4.91
CA VAL A 125 5.01 8.54 4.37
C VAL A 125 3.78 7.74 4.77
N GLN A 126 3.02 7.31 3.78
CA GLN A 126 1.78 6.58 4.00
C GLN A 126 2.02 5.08 4.15
N ALA A 127 2.81 4.51 3.24
CA ALA A 127 3.15 3.11 3.24
C ALA A 127 4.56 2.87 2.71
N PHE A 128 5.14 1.75 3.13
CA PHE A 128 6.26 1.10 2.47
C PHE A 128 5.76 -0.17 1.81
N ILE A 129 6.14 -0.39 0.55
CA ILE A 129 5.99 -1.68 -0.13
C ILE A 129 7.34 -2.38 -0.06
N ILE A 130 7.37 -3.60 0.45
CA ILE A 130 8.58 -4.38 0.61
C ILE A 130 8.47 -5.61 -0.28
N GLN A 131 9.52 -5.85 -1.06
CA GLN A 131 9.70 -7.06 -1.84
C GLN A 131 10.86 -7.86 -1.24
N GLN A 132 10.57 -9.06 -0.75
CA GLN A 132 11.56 -9.97 -0.17
C GLN A 132 11.26 -11.39 -0.65
N ASP A 133 12.27 -12.10 -1.15
CA ASP A 133 12.13 -13.47 -1.65
C ASP A 133 10.94 -13.66 -2.63
N TYR A 134 10.82 -12.75 -3.60
CA TYR A 134 9.73 -12.71 -4.60
C TYR A 134 8.31 -12.47 -4.04
N HIS A 135 8.19 -12.06 -2.76
CA HIS A 135 6.93 -11.77 -2.11
C HIS A 135 6.78 -10.29 -1.80
N TYR A 136 5.58 -9.75 -2.01
CA TYR A 136 5.25 -8.38 -1.61
C TYR A 136 4.39 -8.34 -0.34
N TYR A 137 4.78 -7.46 0.57
CA TYR A 137 3.98 -7.05 1.73
C TYR A 137 4.15 -5.55 1.95
N CYS A 138 3.33 -4.94 2.81
CA CYS A 138 3.48 -3.52 3.11
C CYS A 138 3.57 -3.22 4.60
N LEU A 139 4.19 -2.09 4.90
CA LEU A 139 4.09 -1.42 6.20
C LEU A 139 3.20 -0.20 6.00
N ARG A 140 1.99 -0.20 6.58
CA ARG A 140 1.01 0.87 6.41
C ARG A 140 0.84 1.68 7.68
N ARG A 141 0.79 3.00 7.53
CA ARG A 141 0.42 3.94 8.60
C ARG A 141 -0.99 4.50 8.33
N PHE A 142 -1.83 4.61 9.36
CA PHE A 142 -3.23 5.07 9.29
C PHE A 142 -3.41 6.39 10.09
N ARG A 143 -2.76 7.49 9.67
CA ARG A 143 -2.80 8.89 10.19
C ARG A 143 -2.60 9.20 11.71
N LEU A 144 -2.73 10.50 12.07
CA LEU A 144 -1.75 11.43 12.72
C LEU A 144 -1.26 11.16 14.15
N THR A 145 -1.84 10.21 14.87
CA THR A 145 -1.45 9.98 16.27
C THR A 145 -0.43 8.86 16.33
N HIS A 146 0.78 9.24 15.91
CA HIS A 146 2.08 8.59 16.12
C HIS A 146 2.00 7.43 17.12
N SER A 147 2.34 6.20 16.75
CA SER A 147 3.73 5.79 16.84
C SER A 147 4.03 4.52 16.04
N TYR A 148 3.18 4.06 15.12
CA TYR A 148 3.38 2.72 14.54
C TYR A 148 3.10 2.62 13.03
N PHE A 149 3.83 1.71 12.39
CA PHE A 149 3.51 1.11 11.11
C PHE A 149 3.01 -0.31 11.34
N PHE A 150 1.91 -0.67 10.68
CA PHE A 150 1.38 -2.03 10.71
C PHE A 150 1.96 -2.82 9.56
N LYS A 151 2.57 -3.97 9.85
CA LYS A 151 2.95 -4.90 8.80
C LYS A 151 1.71 -5.66 8.34
N ILE A 152 1.41 -5.55 7.05
CA ILE A 152 0.30 -6.22 6.40
C ILE A 152 0.91 -7.17 5.37
N ASP A 153 0.94 -8.45 5.73
CA ASP A 153 1.48 -9.53 4.92
C ASP A 153 0.36 -10.54 4.60
N SER A 154 0.06 -10.71 3.32
CA SER A 154 -1.00 -11.62 2.89
C SER A 154 -0.66 -13.10 3.06
N LYS A 155 0.62 -13.47 3.20
CA LYS A 155 1.04 -14.84 3.57
C LYS A 155 0.87 -15.13 5.05
N ASN A 156 1.09 -14.11 5.87
CA ASN A 156 1.02 -14.22 7.32
C ASN A 156 0.09 -13.13 7.87
N ILE A 157 -1.20 -13.46 7.94
CA ILE A 157 -2.22 -12.58 8.51
C ILE A 157 -2.05 -12.56 10.04
N THR A 158 -1.03 -11.85 10.49
CA THR A 158 -0.84 -11.49 11.88
C THR A 158 -0.89 -9.98 11.98
N TYR A 159 -2.05 -9.47 12.37
CA TYR A 159 -2.30 -8.03 12.58
C TYR A 159 -1.53 -7.44 13.79
N HIS A 160 -0.69 -8.24 14.44
CA HIS A 160 0.01 -7.91 15.67
C HIS A 160 1.42 -7.35 15.45
N GLU A 161 2.00 -7.50 14.25
CA GLU A 161 3.34 -6.96 13.99
C GLU A 161 3.23 -5.46 13.70
N ARG A 162 3.47 -4.68 14.75
CA ARG A 162 3.51 -3.22 14.73
C ARG A 162 4.96 -2.77 14.94
N ILE A 163 5.40 -1.82 14.14
CA ILE A 163 6.76 -1.27 14.18
C ILE A 163 6.67 0.16 14.65
N GLU A 164 7.34 0.49 15.74
CA GLU A 164 7.33 1.86 16.25
C GLU A 164 7.96 2.84 15.24
N HIS A 165 7.48 4.07 15.23
CA HIS A 165 7.87 5.12 14.30
C HIS A 165 9.35 5.48 14.45
N ASP A 166 9.87 5.52 15.67
CA ASP A 166 11.29 5.72 15.96
C ASP A 166 12.16 4.51 15.57
N LYS A 167 11.56 3.31 15.55
CA LYS A 167 12.22 2.06 15.16
C LYS A 167 12.13 1.75 13.67
N ILE A 168 11.30 2.45 12.90
CA ILE A 168 11.03 2.12 11.49
C ILE A 168 12.30 2.11 10.65
N LEU A 169 13.20 3.05 10.86
CA LEU A 169 14.43 3.17 10.06
C LEU A 169 15.36 1.98 10.30
N ASN A 170 15.60 1.63 11.56
CA ASN A 170 16.41 0.48 11.93
C ASN A 170 15.79 -0.82 11.36
N TYR A 171 14.46 -0.91 11.35
CA TYR A 171 13.75 -2.03 10.75
C TYR A 171 13.98 -2.08 9.22
N LEU A 172 13.80 -0.97 8.51
CA LEU A 172 14.05 -0.89 7.07
C LEU A 172 15.51 -1.19 6.72
N ASP A 173 16.47 -0.66 7.48
CA ASP A 173 17.89 -0.95 7.29
C ASP A 173 18.20 -2.44 7.46
N SER A 174 17.58 -3.10 8.44
CA SER A 174 17.72 -4.55 8.61
C SER A 174 17.19 -5.33 7.40
N LEU A 175 16.07 -4.90 6.82
CA LEU A 175 15.51 -5.52 5.62
C LEU A 175 16.39 -5.30 4.39
N LEU A 176 16.98 -4.11 4.25
CA LEU A 176 17.93 -3.81 3.18
C LEU A 176 19.17 -4.71 3.26
N GLN A 177 19.71 -4.92 4.47
CA GLN A 177 20.83 -5.84 4.70
C GLN A 177 20.49 -7.30 4.37
N LEU A 178 19.22 -7.69 4.50
CA LEU A 178 18.71 -8.99 4.09
C LEU A 178 18.38 -9.07 2.59
N GLY A 179 18.65 -8.02 1.82
CA GLY A 179 18.45 -7.99 0.37
C GLY A 179 17.02 -7.64 -0.07
N ALA A 180 16.15 -7.17 0.83
CA ALA A 180 14.81 -6.75 0.46
C ALA A 180 14.84 -5.46 -0.38
N ASN A 181 13.98 -5.35 -1.39
CA ASN A 181 13.75 -4.10 -2.11
C ASN A 181 12.62 -3.33 -1.44
N ILE A 182 12.87 -2.07 -1.08
CA ILE A 182 11.89 -1.24 -0.39
C ILE A 182 11.46 -0.09 -1.30
N TYR A 183 10.16 0.14 -1.37
CA TYR A 183 9.54 1.21 -2.12
C TYR A 183 8.65 2.04 -1.20
N ILE A 184 8.58 3.35 -1.44
CA ILE A 184 7.86 4.29 -0.57
C ILE A 184 6.80 5.06 -1.35
N THR A 185 5.65 5.28 -0.72
CA THR A 185 4.60 6.18 -1.22
C THR A 185 4.64 7.48 -0.40
N ILE A 186 5.05 8.59 -1.02
CA ILE A 186 5.14 9.91 -0.39
C ILE A 186 3.99 10.77 -0.91
N GLU A 187 2.74 10.43 -0.60
CA GLU A 187 1.58 11.28 -0.93
C GLU A 187 0.28 10.75 -0.31
N HIS A 188 -0.74 11.60 -0.26
CA HIS A 188 -2.06 11.24 0.28
C HIS A 188 -2.86 10.39 -0.72
N MET A 189 -3.16 9.14 -0.35
CA MET A 189 -4.05 8.26 -1.13
C MET A 189 -5.54 8.63 -1.06
N ALA A 190 -5.88 9.79 -0.52
CA ALA A 190 -7.26 10.22 -0.33
C ALA A 190 -7.80 10.89 -1.60
N GLN A 191 -8.72 10.21 -2.29
CA GLN A 191 -9.36 10.75 -3.49
C GLN A 191 -10.82 11.17 -3.27
N ASP A 192 -11.46 10.69 -2.21
CA ASP A 192 -12.84 10.99 -1.90
C ASP A 192 -13.10 11.03 -0.38
N GLU A 193 -14.09 11.83 0.03
CA GLU A 193 -14.45 12.04 1.44
C GLU A 193 -14.89 10.73 2.14
N GLN A 194 -15.48 9.79 1.39
CA GLN A 194 -16.00 8.55 1.96
C GLN A 194 -14.86 7.60 2.34
N TYR A 195 -13.79 7.57 1.55
CA TYR A 195 -12.56 6.88 1.85
C TYR A 195 -11.84 7.50 3.05
N GLU A 196 -11.79 8.83 3.15
CA GLU A 196 -11.26 9.48 4.36
C GLU A 196 -12.06 9.08 5.61
N ILE A 197 -13.39 9.05 5.52
CA ILE A 197 -14.26 8.58 6.62
C ILE A 197 -13.99 7.11 6.96
N SER A 198 -13.80 6.24 5.95
CA SER A 198 -13.45 4.84 6.18
C SER A 198 -12.13 4.73 6.94
N LEU A 199 -11.07 5.41 6.50
CA LEU A 199 -9.78 5.46 7.20
C LEU A 199 -9.92 5.95 8.64
N ILE A 200 -10.66 7.03 8.86
CA ILE A 200 -10.96 7.56 10.20
C ILE A 200 -11.65 6.52 11.08
N ASN A 201 -12.57 5.73 10.52
CA ASN A 201 -13.25 4.69 11.29
C ASN A 201 -12.31 3.52 11.64
N ILE A 202 -11.39 3.15 10.74
CA ILE A 202 -10.31 2.20 11.05
C ILE A 202 -9.50 2.73 12.24
N GLU A 203 -9.14 4.00 12.18
CA GLU A 203 -8.34 4.68 13.21
C GLU A 203 -9.05 4.73 14.56
N LYS A 204 -10.32 5.14 14.60
CA LYS A 204 -11.13 5.19 15.82
C LYS A 204 -11.22 3.84 16.49
N ALA A 205 -11.27 2.76 15.71
CA ALA A 205 -11.21 1.44 16.29
C ALA A 205 -9.81 1.15 16.83
N LEU A 206 -8.75 1.41 16.06
CA LEU A 206 -7.36 1.05 16.43
C LEU A 206 -6.82 1.81 17.66
N TRP A 207 -7.53 2.85 18.09
CA TRP A 207 -7.17 3.69 19.22
C TRP A 207 -7.44 3.00 20.57
N PRO A 208 -6.40 2.78 21.41
CA PRO A 208 -6.55 2.03 22.67
C PRO A 208 -7.05 2.88 23.86
N PHE A 209 -7.31 4.18 23.66
CA PHE A 209 -7.72 5.10 24.74
C PHE A 209 -9.12 5.67 24.51
N PRO A 210 -9.90 5.97 25.57
CA PRO A 210 -11.27 6.47 25.45
C PRO A 210 -11.37 7.91 24.90
N GLU A 211 -10.27 8.67 24.91
CA GLU A 211 -10.22 10.04 24.40
C GLU A 211 -9.60 10.02 23.00
N ALA A 212 -10.43 10.23 21.97
CA ALA A 212 -9.93 10.45 20.63
C ALA A 212 -9.11 11.76 20.61
N PRO A 213 -7.92 11.77 19.99
CA PRO A 213 -7.13 12.99 19.79
C PRO A 213 -7.98 14.14 19.27
N ALA A 214 -7.73 15.38 19.71
CA ALA A 214 -8.48 16.57 19.28
C ALA A 214 -8.54 16.71 17.74
N ASP A 215 -7.54 16.18 17.05
CA ASP A 215 -7.42 16.13 15.59
C ASP A 215 -8.51 15.24 14.94
N LEU A 216 -9.04 14.23 15.66
CA LEU A 216 -10.15 13.36 15.25
C LEU A 216 -11.52 14.04 15.47
N GLU A 217 -11.65 14.96 16.42
CA GLU A 217 -12.88 15.75 16.59
C GLU A 217 -13.12 16.66 15.38
N HIS A 218 -12.05 17.29 14.86
CA HIS A 218 -12.12 18.13 13.66
C HIS A 218 -12.63 17.40 12.42
N LEU A 219 -12.39 16.09 12.32
CA LEU A 219 -12.87 15.22 11.25
C LEU A 219 -14.29 14.68 11.52
N THR A 220 -14.69 14.58 12.78
CA THR A 220 -16.06 14.24 13.17
C THR A 220 -17.04 15.36 12.79
N ILE A 221 -16.59 16.62 12.77
CA ILE A 221 -17.35 17.78 12.27
C ILE A 221 -17.70 17.65 10.77
N LEU A 222 -16.92 16.90 9.97
CA LEU A 222 -17.29 16.62 8.56
C LEU A 222 -18.45 15.61 8.46
N GLN A 223 -18.63 14.73 9.46
CA GLN A 223 -19.76 13.80 9.52
C GLN A 223 -21.06 14.50 9.95
N GLU A 224 -20.97 15.51 10.80
CA GLU A 224 -22.13 16.24 11.35
C GLU A 224 -22.64 17.39 10.46
N LYS A 225 -21.89 17.78 9.43
CA LYS A 225 -22.30 18.81 8.45
C LYS A 225 -23.16 18.28 7.29
N LYS A 226 -23.73 17.07 7.42
CA LYS A 226 -24.73 16.51 6.50
C LYS A 226 -26.15 16.68 7.01
#